data_AF-A0A533SU85-F1
#
_entry.id   AF-A0A533SU85-F1
#
_cell.length_a   1.000
_cell.length_b   1.000
_cell.length_c   1.000
_cell.angle_alpha   90.00
_cell.angle_beta   90.00
_cell.angle_gamma   90.00
#
_symmetry.space_group_name_H-M   'P 1'
#
loop_
_entity.id
_entity.type
_entity.pdbx_description
1 polymer ?
#
loop_
_entity_poly.entity_id
_entity_poly.type
_entity_poly.pdbx_seq_one_letter_code
_entity_poly.pdbx_strand_id
1 'polypeptide(L)'
;MSGPRTVRAPRGTQLTCKSWLTEAVYRMIQNNLDPEVAERPQDLVVYGGRGQAARSWEAFDAILDSLRGLENDETLLVQSGKPVAVFKTHADAPRVLIANSNLVPHWATWKNFDELAQKGLIMYGQMTAGSWIYIGTQGILQGTFETLASLAVQKGWPSLKGKFVLTAGLGGMGGAQPLAI
;
A
#
# COMPACT_ATOMS: atom_id res chain seq x y z
N MET A 1 -18.29 -9.11 13.92
CA MET A 1 -17.04 -9.91 13.81
C MET A 1 -16.23 -9.30 12.69
N SER A 2 -14.94 -9.03 12.92
CA SER A 2 -14.01 -8.59 11.87
C SER A 2 -13.90 -9.67 10.79
N GLY A 3 -13.86 -9.28 9.53
CA GLY A 3 -13.77 -10.23 8.42
C GLY A 3 -13.89 -9.60 7.04
N PRO A 4 -13.73 -10.43 5.99
CA PRO A 4 -13.76 -9.98 4.60
C PRO A 4 -15.03 -9.23 4.23
N ARG A 5 -14.84 -8.05 3.64
CA ARG A 5 -15.94 -7.21 3.14
C ARG A 5 -15.44 -6.29 2.05
N THR A 6 -16.36 -5.79 1.24
CA THR A 6 -16.06 -4.72 0.30
C THR A 6 -15.70 -3.44 1.06
N VAL A 7 -14.50 -2.93 0.82
CA VAL A 7 -14.00 -1.69 1.42
C VAL A 7 -13.91 -0.65 0.33
N ARG A 8 -14.32 0.59 0.62
CA ARG A 8 -14.09 1.77 -0.23
C ARG A 8 -13.85 2.97 0.65
N ALA A 9 -12.98 3.88 0.21
CA ALA A 9 -12.76 5.09 0.98
C ALA A 9 -14.02 5.99 1.00
N PRO A 10 -14.34 6.65 2.13
CA PRO A 10 -15.37 7.69 2.16
C PRO A 10 -15.11 8.78 1.12
N ARG A 11 -16.19 9.37 0.59
CA ARG A 11 -16.17 10.43 -0.41
C ARG A 11 -16.86 11.69 0.12
N GLY A 12 -16.66 12.82 -0.54
CA GLY A 12 -17.23 14.10 -0.14
C GLY A 12 -16.48 14.78 1.03
N THR A 13 -17.10 15.82 1.58
CA THR A 13 -16.49 16.74 2.56
C THR A 13 -16.77 16.39 4.01
N GLN A 14 -17.68 15.44 4.28
CA GLN A 14 -17.98 14.99 5.64
C GLN A 14 -16.80 14.20 6.20
N LEU A 15 -16.35 14.59 7.39
CA LEU A 15 -15.28 13.90 8.11
C LEU A 15 -15.83 12.72 8.92
N THR A 16 -15.07 11.63 8.94
CA THR A 16 -15.24 10.50 9.86
C THR A 16 -14.26 10.61 11.05
N CYS A 17 -13.07 11.17 10.81
CA CYS A 17 -12.03 11.41 11.81
C CYS A 17 -12.05 12.86 12.32
N LYS A 18 -11.24 13.17 13.34
CA LYS A 18 -11.22 14.48 13.99
C LYS A 18 -10.59 15.61 13.16
N SER A 19 -9.83 15.29 12.11
CA SER A 19 -9.25 16.28 11.20
C SER A 19 -8.99 15.73 9.80
N TRP A 20 -8.74 16.61 8.83
CA TRP A 20 -8.37 16.21 7.47
C TRP A 20 -7.06 15.43 7.39
N LEU A 21 -6.11 15.68 8.31
CA LEU A 21 -4.83 14.95 8.33
C LEU A 21 -5.05 13.47 8.69
N THR A 22 -5.92 13.18 9.67
CA THR A 22 -6.25 11.79 10.05
C THR A 22 -7.26 11.17 9.09
N GLU A 23 -8.24 11.95 8.60
CA GLU A 23 -9.20 11.51 7.58
C GLU A 23 -8.51 11.10 6.28
N ALA A 24 -7.47 11.82 5.84
CA ALA A 24 -6.71 11.46 4.66
C ALA A 24 -6.14 10.04 4.79
N VAL A 25 -5.49 9.74 5.92
CA VAL A 25 -4.93 8.42 6.19
C VAL A 25 -6.03 7.35 6.26
N TYR A 26 -7.14 7.66 6.94
CA TYR A 26 -8.32 6.80 7.05
C TYR A 26 -8.91 6.45 5.68
N ARG A 27 -9.01 7.42 4.78
CA ARG A 27 -9.45 7.20 3.40
C ARG A 27 -8.43 6.38 2.62
N MET A 28 -7.15 6.69 2.71
CA MET A 28 -6.13 6.05 1.89
C MET A 28 -5.93 4.57 2.18
N ILE A 29 -5.97 4.13 3.45
CA ILE A 29 -5.93 2.69 3.76
C ILE A 29 -7.13 1.94 3.15
N GLN A 30 -8.30 2.57 3.11
CA GLN A 30 -9.49 2.00 2.48
C GLN A 30 -9.43 2.04 0.95
N ASN A 31 -8.81 3.07 0.36
CA ASN A 31 -8.57 3.14 -1.08
C ASN A 31 -7.65 2.00 -1.55
N ASN A 32 -6.63 1.68 -0.77
CA ASN A 32 -5.75 0.53 -1.02
C ASN A 32 -6.51 -0.82 -1.06
N LEU A 33 -7.73 -0.90 -0.54
CA LEU A 33 -8.57 -2.10 -0.53
C LEU A 33 -9.84 -1.97 -1.38
N ASP A 34 -9.96 -0.89 -2.16
CA ASP A 34 -11.07 -0.73 -3.11
C ASP A 34 -11.00 -1.84 -4.17
N PRO A 35 -12.11 -2.55 -4.48
CA PRO A 35 -12.13 -3.58 -5.53
C PRO A 35 -11.69 -3.10 -6.92
N GLU A 36 -11.76 -1.79 -7.18
CA GLU A 36 -11.27 -1.19 -8.42
C GLU A 36 -9.76 -0.91 -8.41
N VAL A 37 -9.12 -1.03 -7.25
CA VAL A 37 -7.71 -0.67 -7.02
C VAL A 37 -6.87 -1.91 -6.70
N ALA A 38 -7.28 -2.70 -5.71
CA ALA A 38 -6.51 -3.83 -5.19
C ALA A 38 -6.64 -5.09 -6.05
N GLU A 39 -5.57 -5.88 -6.14
CA GLU A 39 -5.58 -7.16 -6.86
C GLU A 39 -6.46 -8.22 -6.15
N ARG A 40 -6.44 -8.29 -4.81
CA ARG A 40 -7.20 -9.28 -4.03
C ARG A 40 -7.61 -8.75 -2.65
N PRO A 41 -8.52 -7.75 -2.58
CA PRO A 41 -8.83 -7.00 -1.36
C PRO A 41 -9.46 -7.83 -0.24
N GLN A 42 -10.17 -8.92 -0.55
CA GLN A 42 -10.77 -9.80 0.46
C GLN A 42 -9.72 -10.45 1.39
N ASP A 43 -8.48 -10.58 0.91
CA ASP A 43 -7.32 -11.09 1.65
C ASP A 43 -6.39 -9.96 2.12
N LEU A 44 -6.86 -8.71 2.04
CA LEU A 44 -6.11 -7.48 2.31
C LEU A 44 -4.93 -7.24 1.36
N VAL A 45 -4.82 -8.02 0.28
CA VAL A 45 -3.72 -7.92 -0.70
C VAL A 45 -4.02 -6.82 -1.71
N VAL A 46 -3.09 -5.89 -1.80
CA VAL A 46 -3.14 -4.72 -2.69
C VAL A 46 -2.48 -5.04 -4.03
N TYR A 47 -1.21 -5.45 -4.02
CA TYR A 47 -0.47 -5.83 -5.23
C TYR A 47 0.81 -6.61 -4.91
N GLY A 48 1.50 -7.08 -5.96
CA GLY A 48 2.85 -7.65 -5.81
C GLY A 48 2.85 -9.01 -5.11
N GLY A 49 1.84 -9.83 -5.41
CA GLY A 49 1.66 -11.17 -4.87
C GLY A 49 1.02 -11.18 -3.48
N ARG A 50 1.74 -10.69 -2.46
CA ARG A 50 1.29 -10.70 -1.05
C ARG A 50 1.48 -9.37 -0.33
N GLY A 51 1.63 -8.27 -1.06
CA GLY A 51 1.69 -6.93 -0.48
C GLY A 51 0.34 -6.55 0.12
N GLN A 52 0.27 -6.37 1.43
CA GLN A 52 -1.00 -6.17 2.16
C GLN A 52 -1.12 -4.76 2.76
N ALA A 53 -2.36 -4.30 2.92
CA ALA A 53 -2.67 -3.01 3.56
C ALA A 53 -2.67 -3.08 5.10
N ALA A 54 -3.07 -4.23 5.66
CA ALA A 54 -3.09 -4.50 7.09
C ALA A 54 -2.83 -6.00 7.35
N ARG A 55 -2.37 -6.35 8.55
CA ARG A 55 -1.91 -7.71 8.88
C ARG A 55 -3.04 -8.74 8.88
N SER A 56 -4.20 -8.32 9.37
CA SER A 56 -5.42 -9.12 9.46
C SER A 56 -6.63 -8.18 9.47
N TRP A 57 -7.84 -8.74 9.33
CA TRP A 57 -9.07 -7.93 9.37
C TRP A 57 -9.27 -7.27 10.74
N GLU A 58 -8.88 -7.93 11.83
CA GLU A 58 -8.89 -7.34 13.18
C GLU A 58 -7.92 -6.16 13.26
N ALA A 59 -6.72 -6.29 12.68
CA ALA A 59 -5.75 -5.20 12.64
C ALA A 59 -6.24 -4.03 11.79
N PHE A 60 -6.88 -4.31 10.65
CA PHE A 60 -7.50 -3.29 9.80
C PHE A 60 -8.58 -2.51 10.55
N ASP A 61 -9.51 -3.21 11.20
CA ASP A 61 -10.59 -2.59 11.98
C ASP A 61 -10.02 -1.75 13.13
N ALA A 62 -9.03 -2.28 13.85
CA ALA A 62 -8.35 -1.55 14.92
C ALA A 62 -7.61 -0.29 14.40
N ILE A 63 -7.05 -0.31 13.18
CA ILE A 63 -6.45 0.89 12.56
C ILE A 63 -7.53 1.93 12.29
N LEU A 64 -8.65 1.53 11.70
CA LEU A 64 -9.76 2.45 11.42
C LEU A 64 -10.31 3.08 12.70
N ASP A 65 -10.49 2.28 13.76
CA ASP A 65 -10.96 2.77 15.05
C ASP A 65 -9.93 3.71 15.71
N SER A 66 -8.64 3.36 15.64
CA SER A 66 -7.57 4.22 16.16
C SER A 66 -7.54 5.58 15.44
N LEU A 67 -7.67 5.60 14.10
CA LEU A 67 -7.66 6.82 13.31
C LEU A 67 -8.86 7.73 13.58
N ARG A 68 -10.05 7.16 13.85
CA ARG A 68 -11.23 7.93 14.27
C ARG A 68 -11.02 8.61 15.62
N GLY A 69 -10.33 7.92 16.54
CA GLY A 69 -10.03 8.41 17.88
C GLY A 69 -8.82 9.35 17.98
N LEU A 70 -7.91 9.34 17.01
CA LEU A 70 -6.61 10.01 17.08
C LEU A 70 -6.74 11.55 17.14
N GLU A 71 -6.13 12.15 18.15
CA GLU A 71 -6.06 13.61 18.30
C GLU A 71 -5.02 14.25 17.38
N ASN A 72 -5.12 15.57 17.20
CA ASN A 72 -4.24 16.33 16.32
C ASN A 72 -2.79 16.42 16.81
N ASP A 73 -2.54 16.20 18.10
CA ASP A 73 -1.21 16.14 18.71
C ASP A 73 -0.78 14.71 19.06
N GLU A 74 -1.39 13.69 18.42
CA GLU A 74 -1.04 12.28 18.61
C GLU A 74 -0.49 11.65 17.33
N THR A 75 0.26 10.57 17.51
CA THR A 75 0.83 9.73 16.45
C THR A 75 0.52 8.26 16.70
N LEU A 76 -0.13 7.61 15.74
CA LEU A 76 -0.35 6.17 15.70
C LEU A 76 0.90 5.45 15.18
N LEU A 77 1.34 4.39 15.88
CA LEU A 77 2.39 3.50 15.43
C LEU A 77 1.79 2.23 14.82
N VAL A 78 2.18 1.93 13.59
CA VAL A 78 1.81 0.70 12.88
C VAL A 78 3.06 -0.14 12.64
N GLN A 79 3.10 -1.31 13.28
CA GLN A 79 4.18 -2.28 13.13
C GLN A 79 3.67 -3.42 12.26
N SER A 80 4.26 -3.63 11.09
CA SER A 80 3.89 -4.67 10.12
C SER A 80 2.36 -4.84 10.00
N GLY A 81 1.68 -3.76 9.63
CA GLY A 81 0.24 -3.74 9.41
C GLY A 81 -0.65 -3.91 10.65
N LYS A 82 -0.10 -3.77 11.86
CA LYS A 82 -0.86 -3.82 13.12
C LYS A 82 -0.71 -2.51 13.90
N PRO A 83 -1.80 -1.90 14.40
CA PRO A 83 -1.70 -0.73 15.27
C PRO A 83 -1.22 -1.19 16.65
N VAL A 84 -0.11 -0.65 17.14
CA VAL A 84 0.53 -1.14 18.38
C VAL A 84 0.54 -0.13 19.52
N ALA A 85 0.51 1.17 19.22
CA ALA A 85 0.48 2.22 20.22
C ALA A 85 0.04 3.56 19.61
N VAL A 86 -0.47 4.44 20.46
CA VAL A 86 -0.63 5.87 20.18
C VAL A 86 0.18 6.63 21.21
N PHE A 87 0.97 7.59 20.77
CA PHE A 87 1.74 8.48 21.65
C PHE A 87 1.38 9.92 21.38
N LYS A 88 1.39 10.73 22.45
CA LYS A 88 1.35 12.18 22.33
C LYS A 88 2.65 12.68 21.71
N THR A 89 2.53 13.52 20.69
CA THR A 89 3.59 14.20 19.97
C THR A 89 3.26 15.70 19.90
N HIS A 90 3.01 16.25 18.71
CA HIS A 90 2.64 17.64 18.49
C HIS A 90 1.96 17.79 17.12
N ALA A 91 1.31 18.93 16.87
CA ALA A 91 0.52 19.16 15.65
C ALA A 91 1.30 18.96 14.34
N ASP A 92 2.58 19.37 14.30
CA ASP A 92 3.43 19.25 13.11
C ASP A 92 4.07 17.86 12.91
N ALA A 93 3.91 16.94 13.86
CA ALA A 93 4.40 15.57 13.72
C ALA A 93 3.54 14.77 12.73
N PRO A 94 4.06 13.68 12.14
CA PRO A 94 3.24 12.74 11.39
C PRO A 94 2.12 12.15 12.26
N ARG A 95 0.91 12.05 11.71
CA ARG A 95 -0.22 11.36 12.38
C ARG A 95 -0.01 9.85 12.48
N VAL A 96 0.73 9.25 11.54
CA VAL A 96 1.02 7.81 11.55
C VAL A 96 2.48 7.57 11.18
N LEU A 97 3.13 6.70 11.94
CA LEU A 97 4.45 6.15 11.61
C LEU A 97 4.31 4.65 11.35
N ILE A 98 4.87 4.18 10.24
CA ILE A 98 4.70 2.82 9.75
C ILE A 98 6.06 2.16 9.57
N ALA A 99 6.24 0.98 10.15
CA ALA A 99 7.41 0.13 9.94
C ALA A 99 6.96 -1.30 9.62
N ASN A 100 7.04 -1.67 8.34
CA ASN A 100 6.59 -2.96 7.84
C ASN A 100 7.75 -3.86 7.43
N SER A 101 7.63 -5.16 7.69
CA SER A 101 8.48 -6.22 7.12
C SER A 101 9.97 -6.16 7.48
N ASN A 102 10.38 -5.28 8.38
CA ASN A 102 11.76 -5.16 8.83
C ASN A 102 12.16 -6.39 9.65
N LEU A 103 13.26 -7.02 9.24
CA LEU A 103 13.93 -8.10 9.95
C LEU A 103 15.41 -7.76 10.08
N VAL A 104 16.03 -8.15 11.19
CA VAL A 104 17.48 -7.99 11.34
C VAL A 104 18.18 -8.76 10.21
N PRO A 105 19.23 -8.24 9.54
CA PRO A 105 19.69 -8.73 8.24
C PRO A 105 19.98 -10.24 8.18
N HIS A 106 20.58 -10.80 9.24
CA HIS A 106 20.85 -12.25 9.32
C HIS A 106 19.57 -13.10 9.18
N TRP A 107 18.43 -12.59 9.63
CA TRP A 107 17.14 -13.27 9.58
C TRP A 107 16.25 -12.81 8.43
N ALA A 108 16.67 -11.86 7.59
CA ALA A 108 15.88 -11.29 6.51
C ALA A 108 15.76 -12.24 5.30
N THR A 109 15.17 -13.42 5.53
CA THR A 109 14.92 -14.45 4.51
C THR A 109 13.43 -14.73 4.39
N TRP A 110 12.99 -15.20 3.23
CA TRP A 110 11.60 -15.57 3.02
C TRP A 110 11.14 -16.70 3.93
N LYS A 111 12.01 -17.68 4.21
CA LYS A 111 11.69 -18.76 5.17
C LYS A 111 11.31 -18.20 6.54
N ASN A 112 12.15 -17.32 7.11
CA ASN A 112 11.86 -16.72 8.41
C ASN A 112 10.63 -15.81 8.37
N PHE A 113 10.47 -15.05 7.27
CA PHE A 113 9.28 -14.23 7.05
C PHE A 113 8.01 -15.10 7.07
N ASP A 114 8.00 -16.22 6.36
CA ASP A 114 6.85 -17.12 6.24
C ASP A 114 6.51 -17.77 7.58
N GLU A 115 7.51 -18.20 8.35
CA GLU A 115 7.33 -18.71 9.71
C GLU A 115 6.70 -17.67 10.64
N LEU A 116 7.11 -16.39 10.54
CA LEU A 116 6.52 -15.30 11.32
C LEU A 116 5.12 -14.94 10.82
N ALA A 117 4.86 -15.01 9.51
CA ALA A 117 3.57 -14.70 8.92
C ALA A 117 2.52 -15.74 9.35
N GLN A 118 2.88 -17.03 9.35
CA GLN A 118 2.03 -18.12 9.86
C GLN A 118 1.68 -17.94 11.35
N LYS A 119 2.58 -17.35 12.14
CA LYS A 119 2.34 -17.00 13.55
C LYS A 119 1.57 -15.68 13.73
N GLY A 120 1.20 -14.97 12.65
CA GLY A 120 0.54 -13.67 12.72
C GLY A 120 1.43 -12.52 13.23
N LEU A 121 2.74 -12.65 13.11
CA LEU A 121 3.71 -11.71 13.69
C LEU A 121 4.25 -10.67 12.70
N ILE A 122 4.07 -10.89 11.39
CA ILE A 122 4.58 -10.01 10.34
C ILE A 122 3.59 -9.91 9.18
N MET A 123 3.74 -8.85 8.38
CA MET A 123 3.00 -8.56 7.17
C MET A 123 4.00 -8.13 6.10
N TYR A 124 3.75 -8.47 4.83
CA TYR A 124 4.56 -7.96 3.73
C TYR A 124 3.96 -6.64 3.24
N GLY A 125 4.67 -5.54 3.47
CA GLY A 125 4.17 -4.20 3.15
C GLY A 125 4.34 -3.80 1.70
N GLN A 126 5.14 -4.52 0.90
CA GLN A 126 5.63 -4.02 -0.39
C GLN A 126 6.17 -2.59 -0.19
N MET A 127 5.94 -1.68 -1.12
CA MET A 127 6.23 -0.25 -1.02
C MET A 127 4.97 0.49 -0.61
N THR A 128 3.98 0.59 -1.50
CA THR A 128 2.78 1.44 -1.32
C THR A 128 1.55 0.69 -0.79
N ALA A 129 1.63 -0.64 -0.68
CA ALA A 129 0.54 -1.46 -0.13
C ALA A 129 0.37 -1.21 1.37
N GLY A 130 1.43 -1.41 2.15
CA GLY A 130 1.45 -1.25 3.60
C GLY A 130 1.64 0.20 4.07
N SER A 131 1.91 1.14 3.15
CA SER A 131 2.03 2.57 3.44
C SER A 131 0.84 3.40 2.93
N TRP A 132 -0.18 2.74 2.39
CA TRP A 132 -1.48 3.33 2.06
C TRP A 132 -1.39 4.49 1.06
N ILE A 133 -0.73 4.27 -0.07
CA ILE A 133 -0.65 5.27 -1.14
C ILE A 133 -0.66 4.61 -2.53
N TYR A 134 -1.29 3.45 -2.64
CA TYR A 134 -1.44 2.76 -3.91
C TYR A 134 -2.64 3.33 -4.68
N ILE A 135 -2.42 3.61 -5.96
CA ILE A 135 -3.38 4.25 -6.85
C ILE A 135 -3.67 3.39 -8.09
N GLY A 136 -3.57 2.07 -7.91
CA GLY A 136 -3.69 1.11 -9.01
C GLY A 136 -2.50 1.19 -9.96
N THR A 137 -2.73 0.66 -11.16
CA THR A 137 -1.76 0.55 -12.25
C THR A 137 -1.11 1.88 -12.62
N GLN A 138 -1.80 3.00 -12.44
CA GLN A 138 -1.29 4.33 -12.74
C GLN A 138 0.02 4.65 -12.00
N GLY A 139 0.19 4.13 -10.78
CA GLY A 139 1.34 4.45 -9.93
C GLY A 139 2.71 4.13 -10.56
N ILE A 140 2.79 3.14 -11.45
CA ILE A 140 4.02 2.74 -12.15
C ILE A 140 4.00 3.04 -13.64
N LEU A 141 2.86 3.50 -14.18
CA LEU A 141 2.69 3.74 -15.61
C LEU A 141 3.74 4.71 -16.15
N GLN A 142 3.90 5.87 -15.52
CA GLN A 142 4.89 6.85 -15.96
C GLN A 142 6.32 6.29 -15.88
N GLY A 143 6.69 5.60 -14.79
CA GLY A 143 8.02 5.01 -14.67
C GLY A 143 8.31 3.96 -15.75
N THR A 144 7.30 3.16 -16.12
CA THR A 144 7.41 2.17 -17.19
C THR A 144 7.55 2.85 -18.56
N PHE A 145 6.75 3.89 -18.82
CA PHE A 145 6.85 4.72 -20.03
C PHE A 145 8.24 5.35 -20.15
N GLU A 146 8.75 5.99 -19.09
CA GLU A 146 10.06 6.64 -19.09
C GLU A 146 11.22 5.64 -19.27
N THR A 147 11.06 4.42 -18.77
CA THR A 147 12.04 3.34 -19.00
C THR A 147 12.13 3.00 -20.49
N LEU A 148 10.99 2.86 -21.16
CA LEU A 148 10.89 2.56 -22.59
C LEU A 148 11.31 3.74 -23.47
N ALA A 149 10.95 4.97 -23.08
CA ALA A 149 11.41 6.19 -23.73
C ALA A 149 12.93 6.34 -23.62
N SER A 150 13.52 6.10 -22.45
CA SER A 150 14.97 6.10 -22.24
C SER A 150 15.67 5.04 -23.10
N LEU A 151 15.09 3.84 -23.21
CA LEU A 151 15.60 2.80 -24.11
C LEU A 151 15.65 3.30 -25.56
N ALA A 152 14.59 3.94 -26.06
CA ALA A 152 14.58 4.50 -27.41
C ALA A 152 15.69 5.53 -27.61
N VAL A 153 15.87 6.45 -26.66
CA VAL A 153 16.95 7.46 -26.68
C VAL A 153 18.33 6.80 -26.71
N GLN A 154 18.59 5.85 -25.81
CA GLN A 154 19.89 5.16 -25.73
C GLN A 154 20.22 4.34 -26.97
N LYS A 155 19.21 3.88 -27.71
CA LYS A 155 19.38 3.18 -28.99
C LYS A 155 19.40 4.11 -30.20
N GLY A 156 19.27 5.42 -30.00
CA GLY A 156 19.20 6.41 -31.07
C GLY A 156 17.92 6.28 -31.92
N TRP A 157 16.86 5.69 -31.37
CA TRP A 157 15.58 5.56 -32.05
C TRP A 157 14.70 6.80 -31.78
N PRO A 158 14.02 7.35 -32.80
CA PRO A 158 13.12 8.49 -32.61
C PRO A 158 11.85 8.12 -31.84
N SER A 159 11.47 6.83 -31.83
CA SER A 159 10.36 6.26 -31.04
C SER A 159 10.43 4.73 -31.06
N LEU A 160 9.53 4.07 -30.31
CA LEU A 160 9.31 2.62 -30.41
C LEU A 160 8.41 2.21 -31.58
N LYS A 161 8.00 3.13 -32.47
CA LYS A 161 7.17 2.78 -33.64
C LYS A 161 7.84 1.71 -34.49
N GLY A 162 7.12 0.62 -34.76
CA GLY A 162 7.62 -0.53 -35.52
C GLY A 162 8.60 -1.43 -34.75
N LYS A 163 8.73 -1.25 -33.43
CA LYS A 163 9.45 -2.17 -32.54
C LYS A 163 8.46 -3.13 -31.89
N PHE A 164 8.95 -4.33 -31.56
CA PHE A 164 8.20 -5.32 -30.80
C PHE A 164 8.80 -5.42 -29.40
N VAL A 165 7.96 -5.28 -28.38
CA VAL A 165 8.37 -5.40 -26.97
C VAL A 165 7.78 -6.71 -26.43
N LEU A 166 8.66 -7.65 -26.10
CA LEU A 166 8.28 -8.92 -25.47
C LEU A 166 8.41 -8.76 -23.94
N THR A 167 7.33 -9.04 -23.21
CA THR A 167 7.32 -9.04 -21.74
C THR A 167 6.25 -10.00 -21.20
N ALA A 168 6.17 -10.15 -19.88
CA ALA A 168 5.18 -10.98 -19.19
C ALA A 168 4.70 -10.33 -17.88
N GLY A 169 3.59 -10.85 -17.35
CA GLY A 169 3.01 -10.43 -16.06
C GLY A 169 2.07 -9.23 -16.19
N LEU A 170 0.77 -9.47 -16.03
CA LEU A 170 -0.29 -8.44 -16.08
C LEU A 170 -1.01 -8.30 -14.72
N GLY A 171 -0.23 -8.29 -13.63
CA GLY A 171 -0.74 -7.92 -12.30
C GLY A 171 -1.01 -6.41 -12.19
N GLY A 172 -1.28 -5.90 -10.99
CA GLY A 172 -1.59 -4.49 -10.75
C GLY A 172 -0.50 -3.54 -11.23
N MET A 173 0.77 -3.88 -11.03
CA MET A 173 1.90 -3.08 -11.55
C MET A 173 2.25 -3.45 -13.00
N GLY A 174 2.35 -4.75 -13.30
CA GLY A 174 2.72 -5.24 -14.65
C GLY A 174 1.69 -4.91 -15.73
N GLY A 175 0.43 -4.68 -15.35
CA GLY A 175 -0.63 -4.24 -16.23
C GLY A 175 -0.42 -2.84 -16.81
N ALA A 176 0.57 -2.08 -16.31
CA ALA A 176 0.94 -0.79 -16.88
C ALA A 176 1.72 -0.92 -18.19
N GLN A 177 2.36 -2.08 -18.42
CA GLN A 177 3.27 -2.30 -19.55
C GLN A 177 2.60 -2.06 -20.91
N PRO A 178 1.40 -2.60 -21.21
CA PRO A 178 0.80 -2.44 -22.54
C PRO A 178 0.43 -0.99 -22.88
N LEU A 179 0.07 -0.18 -21.88
CA LEU A 179 -0.24 1.24 -22.07
C LEU A 179 1.02 2.11 -22.16
N ALA A 180 2.14 1.64 -21.61
CA ALA A 180 3.42 2.35 -21.63
C ALA A 180 4.20 2.20 -22.95
N ILE A 181 3.92 1.15 -23.74
CA ILE A 181 4.53 0.87 -25.05
C ILE A 181 3.85 1.72 -26.13
#